data_AF-A0A5J4UNH2-F1
#
_entry.id   AF-A0A5J4UNH2-F1
#
_cell.length_a   1.000
_cell.length_b   1.000
_cell.length_c   1.000
_cell.angle_alpha   90.00
_cell.angle_beta   90.00
_cell.angle_gamma   90.00
#
_symmetry.space_group_name_H-M   'P 1'
#
loop_
_entity.id
_entity.type
_entity.pdbx_description
1 polymer ?
#
loop_
_entity_poly.entity_id
_entity_poly.type
_entity_poly.pdbx_seq_one_letter_code
_entity_poly.pdbx_strand_id
1 'polypeptide(L)'
;MKEGLFISHGIDVVQKHLILQGYSQTEIALVGEQHSLFSGNSANISLHNIRFPINNRYNIARIDKDSYLIFKDNTISTTAVVGNCFEIDGGSLLITNLKLDFKTVGERRVFNLIKFGELGGYLQVHKTYIEGITVGGKPLFGDERATGISIRKCQFKHVQIDKSNISNNVDTIVGSTNINITRCTFIDVDNALIGGIINGLNWNGKLSVIGSNFKNCHNFDVTIGISMSASHTDITSGDVKFKDDTFEDSSSTGYGGAIRFVSNGELKIEDCKFIGCNSLGKGGAIFTQGNGFHNLQDLKFDSCSVSENEIADGGSLYIDGGENLLEDISISNSQAKIVVVLDSDSVSRGGAIFIINWGYDSEIKNLEIDRCSADAGGAIYIESTSERLEIKKSRFSNNKANSGGGGSIYASIPQLIYLRKDEFLSSSVLIANKGSDLHFGDIGVDTEVINWIEIKENAVDESVSNSSEPRVCIETQGCQEGWLLEYKKLPGWATALVVLFSVVLTAATVILVMCCVWRCRKNTKVSNISTSGQDDTNIKVSNNSTSGQDNTNIQVNVEEGRQIGANANKFNINPFPSQQQRNICPPISTALLFEQQLQQQQIQQNNLQQPSNKCPQYQANLEIDDLPQ
;
A
#
# COMPACT_ATOMS: atom_id res chain seq x y z
N MET A 1 -15.79 48.38 20.57
CA MET A 1 -15.84 47.01 20.02
C MET A 1 -16.28 47.14 18.57
N LYS A 2 -15.34 47.12 17.61
CA LYS A 2 -15.69 46.96 16.20
C LYS A 2 -15.83 45.46 15.95
N GLU A 3 -17.03 45.02 15.58
CA GLU A 3 -17.26 43.83 14.73
C GLU A 3 -16.53 42.53 15.13
N GLY A 4 -16.70 42.06 16.37
CA GLY A 4 -16.29 40.68 16.73
C GLY A 4 -14.79 40.41 16.89
N LEU A 5 -13.92 41.42 16.78
CA LEU A 5 -12.48 41.29 17.00
C LEU A 5 -12.10 41.50 18.49
N PHE A 6 -11.42 40.50 19.05
CA PHE A 6 -10.82 40.51 20.38
C PHE A 6 -9.30 40.54 20.27
N ILE A 7 -8.67 41.41 21.06
CA ILE A 7 -7.22 41.54 21.12
C ILE A 7 -6.74 40.99 22.46
N SER A 8 -5.70 40.17 22.43
CA SER A 8 -5.06 39.60 23.62
C SER A 8 -3.55 39.87 23.59
N HIS A 9 -2.94 39.93 24.77
CA HIS A 9 -1.48 40.01 24.96
C HIS A 9 -0.89 38.65 25.38
N GLY A 10 -1.58 37.55 25.04
CA GLY A 10 -1.26 36.20 25.50
C GLY A 10 -2.02 35.83 26.78
N ILE A 11 -2.42 34.57 26.89
CA ILE A 11 -3.15 34.03 28.04
C ILE A 11 -2.40 32.81 28.56
N ASP A 12 -1.86 32.93 29.78
CA ASP A 12 -1.26 31.84 30.51
C ASP A 12 -2.32 31.13 31.40
N VAL A 13 -2.49 29.83 31.14
CA VAL A 13 -3.53 28.97 31.69
C VAL A 13 -2.93 27.87 32.59
N VAL A 14 -1.73 28.09 33.17
CA VAL A 14 -1.09 27.12 34.10
C VAL A 14 -2.10 26.59 35.13
N GLN A 15 -2.23 25.27 35.19
CA GLN A 15 -3.10 24.52 36.12
C GLN A 15 -4.58 24.97 36.11
N LYS A 16 -5.04 25.53 34.99
CA LYS A 16 -6.40 26.04 34.84
C LYS A 16 -7.14 25.35 33.69
N HIS A 17 -8.45 25.54 33.72
CA HIS A 17 -9.36 25.12 32.67
C HIS A 17 -9.97 26.35 32.00
N LEU A 18 -9.81 26.46 30.68
CA LEU A 18 -10.30 27.57 29.87
C LEU A 18 -11.19 27.03 28.74
N ILE A 19 -12.41 27.56 28.64
CA ILE A 19 -13.29 27.33 27.48
C ILE A 19 -13.61 28.68 26.85
N LEU A 20 -13.31 28.81 25.56
CA LEU A 20 -13.74 29.93 24.74
C LEU A 20 -14.64 29.43 23.62
N GLN A 21 -15.83 30.01 23.55
CA GLN A 21 -16.81 29.72 22.51
C GLN A 21 -17.18 31.02 21.80
N GLY A 22 -16.83 31.08 20.51
CA GLY A 22 -17.17 32.18 19.62
C GLY A 22 -18.38 31.89 18.75
N TYR A 23 -18.66 32.86 17.87
CA TYR A 23 -19.48 32.71 16.68
C TYR A 23 -18.57 32.68 15.44
N SER A 24 -19.11 32.32 14.27
CA SER A 24 -18.32 32.21 13.02
C SER A 24 -17.51 33.46 12.61
N GLN A 25 -17.84 34.63 13.18
CA GLN A 25 -17.16 35.92 12.94
C GLN A 25 -16.35 36.41 14.16
N THR A 26 -16.28 35.64 15.25
CA THR A 26 -15.49 35.99 16.42
C THR A 26 -14.01 35.80 16.11
N GLU A 27 -13.26 36.90 16.07
CA GLU A 27 -11.81 36.88 15.83
C GLU A 27 -11.02 37.11 17.12
N ILE A 28 -9.94 36.34 17.32
CA ILE A 28 -8.97 36.61 18.39
C ILE A 28 -7.58 36.81 17.79
N ALA A 29 -7.03 38.00 17.96
CA ALA A 29 -5.70 38.38 17.49
C ALA A 29 -4.74 38.62 18.66
N LEU A 30 -3.47 38.24 18.47
CA LEU A 30 -2.39 38.55 19.41
C LEU A 30 -1.81 39.93 19.11
N VAL A 31 -1.57 40.72 20.16
CA VAL A 31 -0.82 41.98 20.10
C VAL A 31 0.30 41.93 21.13
N GLY A 32 1.52 42.31 20.73
CA GLY A 32 2.71 42.33 21.57
C GLY A 32 3.81 41.41 21.07
N GLU A 33 4.82 41.18 21.92
CA GLU A 33 6.02 40.38 21.63
C GLU A 33 5.88 38.91 22.04
N GLN A 34 4.73 38.51 22.58
CA GLN A 34 4.49 37.12 22.97
C GLN A 34 4.55 36.19 21.75
N HIS A 35 5.12 35.01 21.95
CA HIS A 35 5.23 34.00 20.91
C HIS A 35 3.98 33.12 20.77
N SER A 36 3.06 33.14 21.74
CA SER A 36 1.85 32.31 21.74
C SER A 36 0.65 33.02 22.33
N LEU A 37 -0.54 32.81 21.75
CA LEU A 37 -1.79 33.38 22.24
C LEU A 37 -2.32 32.63 23.47
N PHE A 38 -2.16 31.31 23.52
CA PHE A 38 -2.46 30.47 24.67
C PHE A 38 -1.25 29.61 25.06
N SER A 39 -0.94 29.52 26.35
CA SER A 39 0.11 28.64 26.87
C SER A 39 -0.20 28.22 28.31
N GLY A 40 0.55 27.25 28.84
CA GLY A 40 0.52 26.92 30.26
C GLY A 40 0.68 25.43 30.50
N ASN A 41 1.41 25.09 31.57
CA ASN A 41 1.65 23.72 32.02
C ASN A 41 0.42 23.14 32.73
N SER A 42 0.11 21.87 32.50
CA SER A 42 -1.04 21.15 33.07
C SER A 42 -2.37 21.87 32.80
N ALA A 43 -2.50 22.50 31.62
CA ALA A 43 -3.65 23.31 31.25
C ALA A 43 -4.68 22.50 30.44
N ASN A 44 -5.97 22.80 30.62
CA ASN A 44 -7.05 22.25 29.80
C ASN A 44 -7.75 23.37 29.04
N ILE A 45 -7.53 23.45 27.73
CA ILE A 45 -7.99 24.56 26.89
C ILE A 45 -8.95 24.05 25.83
N SER A 46 -10.09 24.73 25.66
CA SER A 46 -11.10 24.37 24.67
C SER A 46 -11.53 25.59 23.87
N LEU A 47 -11.27 25.58 22.55
CA LEU A 47 -11.54 26.67 21.64
C LEU A 47 -12.56 26.22 20.60
N HIS A 48 -13.70 26.93 20.50
CA HIS A 48 -14.83 26.55 19.65
C HIS A 48 -15.33 27.70 18.79
N ASN A 49 -15.47 27.49 17.48
CA ASN A 49 -16.07 28.47 16.56
C ASN A 49 -15.40 29.85 16.62
N ILE A 50 -14.08 29.90 16.65
CA ILE A 50 -13.28 31.13 16.68
C ILE A 50 -12.42 31.20 15.41
N ARG A 51 -12.20 32.43 14.93
CA ARG A 51 -11.33 32.74 13.81
C ARG A 51 -10.03 33.37 14.32
N PHE A 52 -8.90 32.87 13.84
CA PHE A 52 -7.56 33.29 14.24
C PHE A 52 -6.86 33.93 13.05
N PRO A 53 -6.84 35.28 12.94
CA PRO A 53 -6.07 35.97 11.92
C PRO A 53 -4.59 35.90 12.28
N ILE A 54 -3.87 34.93 11.71
CA ILE A 54 -2.46 34.70 12.02
C ILE A 54 -1.55 35.51 11.09
N ASN A 55 -0.41 35.90 11.64
CA ASN A 55 0.76 36.30 10.85
C ASN A 55 1.93 35.39 11.28
N ASN A 56 3.01 35.33 10.50
CA ASN A 56 4.15 34.44 10.77
C ASN A 56 4.95 34.76 12.07
N ARG A 57 4.44 35.63 12.97
CA ARG A 57 5.17 36.06 14.17
C ARG A 57 4.76 35.34 15.45
N TYR A 58 3.65 34.61 15.47
CA TYR A 58 3.17 33.95 16.69
C TYR A 58 2.37 32.67 16.43
N ASN A 59 2.34 31.81 17.45
CA ASN A 59 1.55 30.58 17.50
C ASN A 59 0.18 30.85 18.13
N ILE A 60 -0.87 30.17 17.69
CA ILE A 60 -2.16 30.16 18.37
C ILE A 60 -1.99 29.56 19.77
N ALA A 61 -1.29 28.43 19.91
CA ALA A 61 -1.06 27.85 21.22
C ALA A 61 0.27 27.11 21.34
N ARG A 62 0.84 27.16 22.55
CA ARG A 62 1.87 26.23 23.02
C ARG A 62 1.21 25.28 24.03
N ILE A 63 1.30 23.98 23.79
CA ILE A 63 0.69 22.92 24.59
C ILE A 63 1.81 22.21 25.34
N ASP A 64 2.09 22.71 26.54
CA ASP A 64 3.18 22.21 27.40
C ASP A 64 2.82 20.85 28.04
N LYS A 65 3.78 20.30 28.78
CA LYS A 65 3.64 19.04 29.52
C LYS A 65 2.31 18.93 30.27
N ASP A 66 1.72 17.73 30.21
CA ASP A 66 0.47 17.37 30.90
C ASP A 66 -0.73 18.26 30.52
N SER A 67 -0.65 19.00 29.41
CA SER A 67 -1.71 19.89 28.94
C SER A 67 -2.51 19.28 27.80
N TYR A 68 -3.77 19.70 27.69
CA TYR A 68 -4.69 19.24 26.66
C TYR A 68 -5.39 20.43 26.00
N LEU A 69 -5.31 20.51 24.67
CA LEU A 69 -6.01 21.54 23.90
C LEU A 69 -6.98 20.93 22.88
N ILE A 70 -8.22 21.41 22.90
CA ILE A 70 -9.25 21.11 21.89
C ILE A 70 -9.43 22.33 21.00
N PHE A 71 -9.20 22.15 19.69
CA PHE A 71 -9.41 23.14 18.65
C PHE A 71 -10.52 22.69 17.71
N LYS A 72 -11.77 23.06 18.00
CA LYS A 72 -12.97 22.55 17.32
C LYS A 72 -13.70 23.63 16.53
N ASP A 73 -14.02 23.32 15.28
CA ASP A 73 -14.83 24.18 14.39
C ASP A 73 -14.24 25.60 14.20
N ASN A 74 -12.93 25.74 14.37
CA ASN A 74 -12.23 27.01 14.29
C ASN A 74 -11.66 27.25 12.89
N THR A 75 -11.41 28.52 12.57
CA THR A 75 -10.83 28.96 11.30
C THR A 75 -9.48 29.64 11.52
N ILE A 76 -8.46 29.24 10.78
CA ILE A 76 -7.19 29.96 10.71
C ILE A 76 -7.23 30.82 9.45
N SER A 77 -7.09 32.13 9.60
CA SER A 77 -7.12 33.07 8.47
C SER A 77 -5.77 33.73 8.26
N THR A 78 -5.29 33.75 7.02
CA THR A 78 -4.04 34.41 6.63
C THR A 78 -4.19 35.13 5.30
N THR A 79 -3.22 35.98 4.95
CA THR A 79 -3.15 36.57 3.61
C THR A 79 -2.71 35.54 2.57
N ALA A 80 -1.61 34.84 2.80
CA ALA A 80 -1.01 33.90 1.84
C ALA A 80 -0.30 32.71 2.53
N VAL A 81 0.40 32.96 3.62
CA VAL A 81 1.27 31.96 4.25
C VAL A 81 0.75 31.61 5.63
N VAL A 82 0.62 30.31 5.90
CA VAL A 82 0.42 29.75 7.24
C VAL A 82 1.75 29.18 7.72
N GLY A 83 2.31 29.80 8.76
CA GLY A 83 3.43 29.23 9.52
C GLY A 83 2.96 28.33 10.66
N ASN A 84 3.87 28.06 11.59
CA ASN A 84 3.59 27.29 12.81
C ASN A 84 2.42 27.92 13.57
N CYS A 85 1.34 27.18 13.72
CA CYS A 85 0.17 27.63 14.47
C CYS A 85 0.14 27.03 15.87
N PHE A 86 0.73 25.84 16.04
CA PHE A 86 0.74 25.14 17.32
C PHE A 86 2.13 24.61 17.60
N GLU A 87 2.52 24.66 18.87
CA GLU A 87 3.71 23.98 19.39
C GLU A 87 3.28 23.00 20.47
N ILE A 88 3.56 21.71 20.31
CA ILE A 88 3.25 20.67 21.30
C ILE A 88 4.55 20.26 21.97
N ASP A 89 4.67 20.45 23.28
CA ASP A 89 5.89 20.20 24.05
C ASP A 89 5.55 19.41 25.32
N GLY A 90 5.22 18.13 25.13
CA GLY A 90 4.85 17.17 26.18
C GLY A 90 3.34 17.07 26.45
N GLY A 91 2.51 17.81 25.71
CA GLY A 91 1.05 17.80 25.84
C GLY A 91 0.31 17.05 24.73
N SER A 92 -0.97 17.35 24.59
CA SER A 92 -1.87 16.71 23.62
C SER A 92 -2.80 17.72 22.93
N LEU A 93 -2.88 17.65 21.61
CA LEU A 93 -3.70 18.53 20.77
C LEU A 93 -4.74 17.73 20.00
N LEU A 94 -6.02 18.10 20.15
CA LEU A 94 -7.14 17.60 19.34
C LEU A 94 -7.66 18.71 18.42
N ILE A 95 -7.46 18.55 17.11
CA ILE A 95 -8.04 19.40 16.07
C ILE A 95 -9.28 18.71 15.52
N THR A 96 -10.41 19.41 15.45
CA THR A 96 -11.64 18.89 14.83
C THR A 96 -12.23 19.92 13.88
N ASN A 97 -12.49 19.52 12.63
CA ASN A 97 -13.13 20.37 11.61
C ASN A 97 -12.42 21.72 11.43
N LEU A 98 -11.09 21.68 11.28
CA LEU A 98 -10.27 22.86 11.01
C LEU A 98 -10.60 23.42 9.62
N LYS A 99 -10.67 24.75 9.53
CA LYS A 99 -10.78 25.50 8.27
C LYS A 99 -9.57 26.41 8.09
N LEU A 100 -9.01 26.42 6.88
CA LEU A 100 -7.99 27.38 6.47
C LEU A 100 -8.61 28.39 5.50
N ASP A 101 -8.47 29.68 5.80
CA ASP A 101 -9.02 30.77 5.00
C ASP A 101 -7.91 31.71 4.51
N PHE A 102 -7.60 31.64 3.20
CA PHE A 102 -6.57 32.42 2.55
C PHE A 102 -7.20 33.58 1.78
N LYS A 103 -6.76 34.82 2.07
CA LYS A 103 -7.26 36.01 1.34
C LYS A 103 -6.76 36.06 -0.11
N THR A 104 -5.55 35.56 -0.37
CA THR A 104 -4.97 35.49 -1.72
C THR A 104 -5.18 34.11 -2.31
N VAL A 105 -5.83 34.04 -3.48
CA VAL A 105 -6.20 32.76 -4.12
C VAL A 105 -5.00 32.03 -4.73
N GLY A 106 -3.97 32.76 -5.20
CA GLY A 106 -2.84 32.18 -5.93
C GLY A 106 -1.63 31.76 -5.10
N GLU A 107 -1.62 32.05 -3.80
CA GLU A 107 -0.47 31.77 -2.92
C GLU A 107 -0.98 31.19 -1.61
N ARG A 108 -1.45 29.95 -1.64
CA ARG A 108 -1.95 29.25 -0.45
C ARG A 108 -0.86 28.34 0.09
N ARG A 109 0.07 28.89 0.86
CA ARG A 109 1.21 28.10 1.37
C ARG A 109 1.07 27.78 2.84
N VAL A 110 1.41 26.55 3.21
CA VAL A 110 1.52 26.10 4.60
C VAL A 110 2.92 25.53 4.81
N PHE A 111 3.75 26.17 5.64
CA PHE A 111 5.11 25.68 5.88
C PHE A 111 5.14 24.57 6.92
N ASN A 112 4.42 24.76 8.01
CA ASN A 112 4.25 23.75 9.03
C ASN A 112 3.10 24.21 9.91
N LEU A 113 2.06 23.40 10.10
CA LEU A 113 0.96 23.79 10.97
C LEU A 113 1.30 23.49 12.45
N ILE A 114 2.04 22.40 12.70
CA ILE A 114 2.31 21.85 14.02
C ILE A 114 3.82 21.64 14.22
N LYS A 115 4.39 22.27 15.23
CA LYS A 115 5.76 22.02 15.69
C LYS A 115 5.72 21.15 16.93
N PHE A 116 6.65 20.20 17.05
CA PHE A 116 6.85 19.44 18.27
C PHE A 116 8.11 19.96 19.00
N GLY A 117 7.97 20.21 20.29
CA GLY A 117 9.04 20.59 21.21
C GLY A 117 9.93 19.40 21.57
N GLU A 118 10.87 19.62 22.48
CA GLU A 118 11.83 18.61 22.93
C GLU A 118 11.16 17.44 23.66
N LEU A 119 10.03 17.70 24.34
CA LEU A 119 9.28 16.68 25.06
C LEU A 119 8.31 15.90 24.16
N GLY A 120 8.23 16.24 22.87
CA GLY A 120 7.31 15.63 21.92
C GLY A 120 5.84 15.89 22.23
N GLY A 121 4.99 14.88 22.09
CA GLY A 121 3.57 14.97 22.42
C GLY A 121 2.64 14.29 21.41
N TYR A 122 1.34 14.46 21.61
CA TYR A 122 0.32 13.75 20.83
C TYR A 122 -0.54 14.70 20.01
N LEU A 123 -0.78 14.34 18.75
CA LEU A 123 -1.65 15.06 17.84
C LEU A 123 -2.80 14.17 17.37
N GLN A 124 -4.03 14.69 17.44
CA GLN A 124 -5.22 14.08 16.85
C GLN A 124 -5.91 15.07 15.91
N VAL A 125 -6.19 14.65 14.68
CA VAL A 125 -6.87 15.48 13.66
C VAL A 125 -8.08 14.75 13.15
N HIS A 126 -9.27 15.31 13.39
CA HIS A 126 -10.55 14.67 13.08
C HIS A 126 -11.39 15.51 12.13
N LYS A 127 -12.00 14.88 11.11
CA LYS A 127 -13.03 15.51 10.26
C LYS A 127 -12.58 16.84 9.63
N THR A 128 -11.30 16.97 9.34
CA THR A 128 -10.71 18.18 8.76
C THR A 128 -10.69 18.07 7.24
N TYR A 129 -11.00 19.16 6.55
CA TYR A 129 -10.96 19.29 5.09
C TYR A 129 -9.95 20.36 4.70
N ILE A 130 -8.93 19.99 3.92
CA ILE A 130 -7.89 20.90 3.43
C ILE A 130 -7.77 20.75 1.92
N GLU A 131 -7.83 21.88 1.21
CA GLU A 131 -7.86 21.89 -0.25
C GLU A 131 -7.03 23.03 -0.85
N GLY A 132 -6.32 22.71 -1.94
CA GLY A 132 -5.68 23.70 -2.80
C GLY A 132 -4.59 24.46 -2.09
N ILE A 133 -3.71 23.75 -1.39
CA ILE A 133 -2.58 24.33 -0.67
C ILE A 133 -1.26 23.79 -1.23
N THR A 134 -0.21 24.57 -1.08
CA THR A 134 1.17 24.12 -1.26
C THR A 134 1.82 23.97 0.12
N VAL A 135 2.33 22.79 0.44
CA VAL A 135 3.07 22.49 1.66
C VAL A 135 4.56 22.71 1.41
N GLY A 136 5.21 23.53 2.22
CA GLY A 136 6.63 23.86 2.05
C GLY A 136 7.48 23.44 3.25
N GLY A 137 8.63 22.81 3.04
CA GLY A 137 9.63 22.56 4.08
C GLY A 137 9.37 21.36 4.99
N LYS A 138 8.21 21.26 5.66
CA LYS A 138 7.87 20.16 6.59
C LYS A 138 6.47 19.58 6.34
N PRO A 139 6.18 18.34 6.81
CA PRO A 139 4.83 17.77 6.73
C PRO A 139 3.79 18.63 7.44
N LEU A 140 2.57 18.63 6.93
CA LEU A 140 1.47 19.41 7.49
C LEU A 140 1.18 19.09 8.97
N PHE A 141 1.27 17.81 9.37
CA PHE A 141 0.92 17.32 10.71
C PHE A 141 2.03 16.51 11.41
N GLY A 142 3.31 16.75 11.12
CA GLY A 142 4.37 15.90 11.69
C GLY A 142 5.75 16.54 11.74
N ASP A 143 6.51 16.12 12.74
CA ASP A 143 7.92 16.43 12.95
C ASP A 143 8.59 15.23 13.64
N GLU A 144 9.93 15.20 13.64
CA GLU A 144 10.78 14.15 14.23
C GLU A 144 10.48 13.84 15.70
N ARG A 145 9.93 14.81 16.43
CA ARG A 145 9.75 14.72 17.89
C ARG A 145 8.36 14.25 18.31
N ALA A 146 7.45 14.00 17.38
CA ALA A 146 6.11 13.57 17.74
C ALA A 146 6.15 12.25 18.54
N THR A 147 5.27 12.09 19.54
CA THR A 147 5.13 10.83 20.26
C THR A 147 4.05 9.96 19.61
N GLY A 148 2.97 10.58 19.14
CA GLY A 148 1.95 9.90 18.37
C GLY A 148 1.09 10.86 17.55
N ILE A 149 0.73 10.44 16.34
CA ILE A 149 -0.13 11.20 15.43
C ILE A 149 -1.31 10.33 15.01
N SER A 150 -2.52 10.86 15.11
CA SER A 150 -3.74 10.18 14.67
C SER A 150 -4.56 11.10 13.76
N ILE A 151 -4.85 10.64 12.54
CA ILE A 151 -5.66 11.36 11.56
C ILE A 151 -6.87 10.52 11.22
N ARG A 152 -8.08 11.06 11.39
CA ARG A 152 -9.31 10.28 11.26
C ARG A 152 -10.41 11.03 10.52
N LYS A 153 -10.97 10.39 9.49
CA LYS A 153 -12.06 10.96 8.68
C LYS A 153 -11.71 12.31 8.07
N CYS A 154 -10.45 12.53 7.72
CA CYS A 154 -9.99 13.77 7.10
C CYS A 154 -9.99 13.65 5.58
N GLN A 155 -10.04 14.80 4.90
CA GLN A 155 -9.98 14.88 3.46
C GLN A 155 -8.93 15.92 3.03
N PHE A 156 -8.08 15.52 2.10
CA PHE A 156 -7.01 16.33 1.53
C PHE A 156 -7.16 16.34 0.01
N LYS A 157 -7.27 17.53 -0.58
CA LYS A 157 -7.43 17.69 -2.03
C LYS A 157 -6.46 18.70 -2.62
N HIS A 158 -5.87 18.40 -3.77
CA HIS A 158 -5.00 19.34 -4.48
C HIS A 158 -3.90 19.91 -3.55
N VAL A 159 -3.22 19.01 -2.83
CA VAL A 159 -2.14 19.38 -1.91
C VAL A 159 -0.82 19.13 -2.61
N GLN A 160 -0.11 20.20 -2.91
CA GLN A 160 1.17 20.14 -3.64
C GLN A 160 2.33 20.36 -2.68
N ILE A 161 3.51 19.83 -3.01
CA ILE A 161 4.73 20.16 -2.27
C ILE A 161 5.48 21.28 -2.97
N ASP A 162 5.97 22.26 -2.21
CA ASP A 162 6.80 23.36 -2.73
C ASP A 162 8.17 22.82 -3.16
N LYS A 163 8.28 22.46 -4.44
CA LYS A 163 9.51 21.94 -5.06
C LYS A 163 10.69 22.90 -5.02
N SER A 164 10.43 24.20 -4.86
CA SER A 164 11.48 25.23 -4.88
C SER A 164 12.30 25.30 -3.59
N ASN A 165 11.74 24.78 -2.48
CA ASN A 165 12.29 24.98 -1.15
C ASN A 165 12.70 23.68 -0.46
N ILE A 166 12.88 22.60 -1.22
CA ILE A 166 13.29 21.29 -0.71
C ILE A 166 14.81 21.23 -0.53
N SER A 167 15.38 22.23 0.16
CA SER A 167 16.82 22.30 0.42
C SER A 167 17.30 21.33 1.51
N ASN A 168 16.41 20.62 2.23
CA ASN A 168 16.80 19.94 3.48
C ASN A 168 16.49 18.44 3.45
N ASN A 169 17.50 17.72 2.99
CA ASN A 169 17.64 16.26 2.85
C ASN A 169 17.66 15.46 4.17
N VAL A 170 17.20 15.99 5.32
CA VAL A 170 17.42 15.32 6.64
C VAL A 170 16.28 15.51 7.65
N ASP A 171 15.62 16.67 7.70
CA ASP A 171 14.64 16.97 8.78
C ASP A 171 13.22 16.43 8.51
N THR A 172 13.06 15.64 7.44
CA THR A 172 11.81 14.94 7.13
C THR A 172 11.81 13.54 7.72
N ILE A 173 12.62 13.20 8.71
CA ILE A 173 12.47 11.91 9.38
C ILE A 173 11.56 12.16 10.58
N VAL A 174 10.36 11.57 10.59
CA VAL A 174 9.64 11.46 11.86
C VAL A 174 10.44 10.48 12.73
N GLY A 175 10.66 10.78 14.01
CA GLY A 175 11.39 9.90 14.93
C GLY A 175 10.59 8.62 15.17
N SER A 176 10.71 7.99 16.33
CA SER A 176 10.01 6.73 16.67
C SER A 176 8.49 6.86 16.93
N THR A 177 7.81 7.75 16.21
CA THR A 177 6.40 8.14 16.44
C THR A 177 5.42 7.09 15.93
N ASN A 178 4.38 6.74 16.69
CA ASN A 178 3.29 5.93 16.12
C ASN A 178 2.29 6.80 15.33
N ILE A 179 2.04 6.44 14.07
CA ILE A 179 1.15 7.17 13.17
C ILE A 179 -0.03 6.29 12.79
N ASN A 180 -1.25 6.81 12.98
CA ASN A 180 -2.48 6.11 12.64
C ASN A 180 -3.36 6.99 11.73
N ILE A 181 -3.67 6.50 10.53
CA ILE A 181 -4.56 7.14 9.57
C ILE A 181 -5.78 6.23 9.39
N THR A 182 -6.97 6.76 9.69
CA THR A 182 -8.21 5.98 9.58
C THR A 182 -9.29 6.68 8.79
N ARG A 183 -9.76 6.03 7.73
CA ARG A 183 -10.88 6.51 6.88
C ARG A 183 -10.64 7.90 6.32
N CYS A 184 -9.42 8.16 5.85
CA CYS A 184 -9.07 9.42 5.23
C CYS A 184 -9.20 9.34 3.70
N THR A 185 -9.30 10.49 3.06
CA THR A 185 -9.34 10.59 1.59
C THR A 185 -8.29 11.57 1.13
N PHE A 186 -7.47 11.15 0.17
CA PHE A 186 -6.41 11.94 -0.46
C PHE A 186 -6.71 11.98 -1.95
N ILE A 187 -6.84 13.17 -2.53
CA ILE A 187 -7.12 13.37 -3.96
C ILE A 187 -6.13 14.39 -4.52
N ASP A 188 -5.36 14.03 -5.53
CA ASP A 188 -4.35 14.93 -6.11
C ASP A 188 -3.38 15.47 -5.04
N VAL A 189 -2.82 14.55 -4.25
CA VAL A 189 -1.90 14.87 -3.15
C VAL A 189 -0.49 14.39 -3.48
N ASP A 190 0.44 15.33 -3.42
CA ASP A 190 1.87 15.06 -3.52
C ASP A 190 2.39 14.46 -2.20
N ASN A 191 3.10 13.34 -2.29
CA ASN A 191 3.70 12.57 -1.20
C ASN A 191 2.82 12.50 0.07
N ALA A 192 1.56 12.06 -0.07
CA ALA A 192 0.59 12.05 1.02
C ALA A 192 1.13 11.43 2.34
N LEU A 193 1.92 10.36 2.21
CA LEU A 193 2.52 9.63 3.32
C LEU A 193 4.01 9.91 3.51
N ILE A 194 4.66 10.74 2.69
CA ILE A 194 6.12 10.94 2.70
C ILE A 194 6.44 12.43 2.55
N GLY A 195 5.93 13.23 3.49
CA GLY A 195 6.29 14.63 3.63
C GLY A 195 5.21 15.65 3.26
N GLY A 196 4.16 15.25 2.53
CA GLY A 196 3.05 16.14 2.18
C GLY A 196 2.11 16.40 3.36
N ILE A 197 1.34 15.39 3.75
CA ILE A 197 0.38 15.50 4.87
C ILE A 197 1.01 15.06 6.18
N ILE A 198 1.64 13.89 6.15
CA ILE A 198 2.40 13.31 7.26
C ILE A 198 3.73 12.79 6.73
N ASN A 199 4.59 12.40 7.66
CA ASN A 199 5.77 11.64 7.34
C ASN A 199 5.65 10.21 7.83
N GLY A 200 5.66 9.25 6.92
CA GLY A 200 5.79 7.83 7.20
C GLY A 200 7.24 7.39 7.45
N LEU A 201 8.22 8.28 7.22
CA LEU A 201 9.63 8.07 7.56
C LEU A 201 9.75 8.01 9.08
N ASN A 202 9.93 6.82 9.67
CA ASN A 202 9.70 6.63 11.11
C ASN A 202 10.71 5.67 11.74
N TRP A 203 11.81 6.20 12.30
CA TRP A 203 12.86 5.35 12.89
C TRP A 203 12.33 4.63 14.15
N ASN A 204 11.81 3.39 13.96
CA ASN A 204 11.31 2.44 14.97
C ASN A 204 9.85 2.59 15.43
N GLY A 205 9.06 3.51 14.90
CA GLY A 205 7.62 3.58 15.20
C GLY A 205 6.79 2.72 14.24
N LYS A 206 5.46 2.78 14.39
CA LYS A 206 4.52 2.06 13.53
C LYS A 206 3.70 3.02 12.67
N LEU A 207 3.53 2.71 11.39
CA LEU A 207 2.55 3.35 10.52
C LEU A 207 1.37 2.42 10.32
N SER A 208 0.17 2.86 10.65
CA SER A 208 -1.07 2.15 10.33
C SER A 208 -1.99 3.02 9.51
N VAL A 209 -2.39 2.53 8.34
CA VAL A 209 -3.38 3.15 7.46
C VAL A 209 -4.53 2.15 7.32
N ILE A 210 -5.76 2.60 7.59
CA ILE A 210 -6.93 1.72 7.59
C ILE A 210 -8.14 2.40 6.94
N GLY A 211 -8.76 1.73 5.96
CA GLY A 211 -10.02 2.14 5.35
C GLY A 211 -9.93 3.46 4.58
N SER A 212 -8.75 3.83 4.10
CA SER A 212 -8.45 5.11 3.46
C SER A 212 -8.42 5.00 1.93
N ASN A 213 -8.60 6.13 1.26
CA ASN A 213 -8.63 6.20 -0.21
C ASN A 213 -7.61 7.22 -0.72
N PHE A 214 -6.77 6.80 -1.67
CA PHE A 214 -5.75 7.60 -2.33
C PHE A 214 -6.07 7.63 -3.83
N LYS A 215 -6.40 8.80 -4.37
CA LYS A 215 -6.77 8.97 -5.78
C LYS A 215 -5.84 9.98 -6.44
N ASN A 216 -5.19 9.57 -7.53
CA ASN A 216 -4.27 10.41 -8.30
C ASN A 216 -3.21 11.07 -7.40
N CYS A 217 -2.66 10.31 -6.45
CA CYS A 217 -1.59 10.76 -5.58
C CYS A 217 -0.24 10.57 -6.28
N HIS A 218 0.68 11.51 -6.08
CA HIS A 218 1.97 11.50 -6.76
C HIS A 218 3.11 11.41 -5.74
N ASN A 219 3.87 10.31 -5.78
CA ASN A 219 5.08 10.13 -5.00
C ASN A 219 6.29 10.59 -5.82
N PHE A 220 6.75 11.80 -5.58
CA PHE A 220 7.96 12.32 -6.23
C PHE A 220 9.19 11.87 -5.46
N ASP A 221 10.10 11.19 -6.14
CA ASP A 221 11.47 11.05 -5.63
C ASP A 221 12.15 12.41 -5.78
N VAL A 222 12.32 13.11 -4.66
CA VAL A 222 13.01 14.42 -4.64
C VAL A 222 14.51 14.18 -4.61
N THR A 223 15.03 13.47 -5.62
CA THR A 223 16.46 13.33 -5.83
C THR A 223 16.96 14.57 -6.57
N ILE A 224 17.11 15.69 -5.86
CA ILE A 224 17.69 16.92 -6.42
C ILE A 224 19.20 16.70 -6.61
N GLY A 225 19.63 16.14 -7.74
CA GLY A 225 20.96 16.36 -8.35
C GLY A 225 22.23 16.10 -7.53
N ILE A 226 22.15 15.61 -6.29
CA ILE A 226 23.30 15.21 -5.49
C ILE A 226 23.50 13.72 -5.71
N SER A 227 24.69 13.36 -6.17
CA SER A 227 25.09 12.02 -6.56
C SER A 227 24.64 10.93 -5.58
N MET A 228 24.00 9.92 -6.16
CA MET A 228 23.59 8.63 -5.61
C MET A 228 24.55 8.09 -4.53
N SER A 229 24.06 7.95 -3.29
CA SER A 229 24.51 6.90 -2.35
C SER A 229 23.73 6.84 -1.02
N ALA A 230 22.88 7.82 -0.65
CA ALA A 230 22.25 7.77 0.68
C ALA A 230 20.89 8.47 0.88
N SER A 231 20.24 9.03 -0.14
CA SER A 231 19.02 9.82 0.07
C SER A 231 17.87 9.28 -0.75
N HIS A 232 17.07 8.41 -0.13
CA HIS A 232 15.84 7.91 -0.71
C HIS A 232 14.65 8.29 0.18
N THR A 233 13.53 8.61 -0.47
CA THR A 233 12.24 8.92 0.16
C THR A 233 11.47 7.63 0.41
N ASP A 234 11.96 6.78 1.32
CA ASP A 234 11.38 5.46 1.60
C ASP A 234 10.68 5.40 2.95
N ILE A 235 9.60 4.63 3.12
CA ILE A 235 9.28 4.18 4.49
C ILE A 235 10.47 3.33 4.99
N THR A 236 11.41 3.98 5.69
CA THR A 236 12.80 3.54 5.85
C THR A 236 13.01 2.66 7.08
N SER A 237 11.96 2.47 7.88
CA SER A 237 12.08 1.99 9.25
C SER A 237 10.72 1.77 9.89
N GLY A 238 10.63 0.77 10.77
CA GLY A 238 9.45 0.49 11.57
C GLY A 238 8.45 -0.45 10.89
N ASP A 239 7.42 -0.82 11.64
CA ASP A 239 6.36 -1.70 11.14
C ASP A 239 5.29 -0.88 10.41
N VAL A 240 4.82 -1.40 9.29
CA VAL A 240 3.82 -0.74 8.45
C VAL A 240 2.65 -1.66 8.24
N LYS A 241 1.44 -1.14 8.46
CA LYS A 241 0.19 -1.84 8.21
C LYS A 241 -0.74 -1.01 7.32
N PHE A 242 -1.16 -1.60 6.21
CA PHE A 242 -2.28 -1.15 5.37
C PHE A 242 -3.42 -2.16 5.48
N LYS A 243 -4.65 -1.66 5.63
CA LYS A 243 -5.83 -2.53 5.72
C LYS A 243 -7.08 -1.86 5.15
N ASP A 244 -7.82 -2.55 4.30
CA ASP A 244 -9.05 -2.03 3.68
C ASP A 244 -8.82 -0.71 2.89
N ASP A 245 -7.60 -0.51 2.38
CA ASP A 245 -7.22 0.73 1.69
C ASP A 245 -7.38 0.60 0.16
N THR A 246 -7.61 1.73 -0.50
CA THR A 246 -7.69 1.80 -1.97
C THR A 246 -6.74 2.86 -2.51
N PHE A 247 -5.92 2.47 -3.48
CA PHE A 247 -5.02 3.32 -4.25
C PHE A 247 -5.46 3.29 -5.71
N GLU A 248 -5.85 4.44 -6.25
CA GLU A 248 -6.36 4.60 -7.62
C GLU A 248 -5.50 5.66 -8.33
N ASP A 249 -4.95 5.31 -9.48
CA ASP A 249 -4.13 6.18 -10.33
C ASP A 249 -2.96 6.83 -9.58
N SER A 250 -2.44 6.17 -8.54
CA SER A 250 -1.27 6.66 -7.80
C SER A 250 -0.01 6.43 -8.61
N SER A 251 0.88 7.42 -8.66
CA SER A 251 2.08 7.36 -9.50
C SER A 251 3.36 7.74 -8.77
N SER A 252 4.49 7.21 -9.23
CA SER A 252 5.82 7.53 -8.70
C SER A 252 6.83 7.78 -9.82
N THR A 253 7.72 8.77 -9.63
CA THR A 253 8.85 8.99 -10.55
C THR A 253 10.02 8.04 -10.31
N GLY A 254 9.99 7.28 -9.23
CA GLY A 254 10.99 6.27 -8.90
C GLY A 254 10.31 4.92 -8.71
N TYR A 255 10.26 4.44 -7.48
CA TYR A 255 9.74 3.12 -7.14
C TYR A 255 8.35 3.20 -6.51
N GLY A 256 7.53 2.16 -6.69
CA GLY A 256 6.26 2.01 -5.97
C GLY A 256 5.25 3.14 -6.24
N GLY A 257 4.42 3.00 -7.28
CA GLY A 257 3.44 4.05 -7.63
C GLY A 257 2.53 4.45 -6.47
N ALA A 258 2.13 3.47 -5.66
CA ALA A 258 1.35 3.68 -4.44
C ALA A 258 2.21 3.61 -3.17
N ILE A 259 2.96 2.52 -3.01
CA ILE A 259 3.72 2.21 -1.78
C ILE A 259 5.17 1.91 -2.12
N ARG A 260 6.09 2.60 -1.44
CA ARG A 260 7.53 2.32 -1.43
C ARG A 260 7.98 2.04 0.00
N PHE A 261 8.31 0.78 0.28
CA PHE A 261 8.76 0.31 1.58
C PHE A 261 10.22 -0.12 1.50
N VAL A 262 11.12 0.51 2.26
CA VAL A 262 12.54 0.14 2.30
C VAL A 262 12.96 -0.02 3.75
N SER A 263 12.62 -1.15 4.36
CA SER A 263 12.84 -1.37 5.78
C SER A 263 13.02 -2.84 6.12
N ASN A 264 13.69 -3.10 7.24
CA ASN A 264 13.74 -4.42 7.86
C ASN A 264 12.58 -4.65 8.85
N GLY A 265 11.65 -3.70 8.99
CA GLY A 265 10.44 -3.86 9.81
C GLY A 265 9.40 -4.79 9.18
N GLU A 266 8.30 -5.05 9.89
CA GLU A 266 7.18 -5.82 9.35
C GLU A 266 6.37 -4.99 8.35
N LEU A 267 6.14 -5.50 7.14
CA LEU A 267 5.17 -4.93 6.20
C LEU A 267 3.94 -5.83 6.15
N LYS A 268 2.78 -5.28 6.51
CA LYS A 268 1.50 -5.98 6.43
C LYS A 268 0.51 -5.23 5.54
N ILE A 269 0.00 -5.89 4.51
CA ILE A 269 -1.01 -5.33 3.59
C ILE A 269 -2.14 -6.33 3.47
N GLU A 270 -3.34 -5.95 3.92
CA GLU A 270 -4.53 -6.80 3.96
C GLU A 270 -5.71 -6.12 3.28
N ASP A 271 -6.52 -6.84 2.50
CA ASP A 271 -7.81 -6.35 1.97
C ASP A 271 -7.69 -5.05 1.12
N CYS A 272 -6.54 -4.84 0.47
CA CYS A 272 -6.24 -3.59 -0.25
C CYS A 272 -6.43 -3.70 -1.78
N LYS A 273 -6.69 -2.55 -2.41
CA LYS A 273 -6.86 -2.44 -3.87
C LYS A 273 -5.89 -1.42 -4.47
N PHE A 274 -5.24 -1.81 -5.56
CA PHE A 274 -4.33 -0.98 -6.34
C PHE A 274 -4.81 -0.97 -7.80
N ILE A 275 -5.26 0.19 -8.27
CA ILE A 275 -5.90 0.35 -9.57
C ILE A 275 -5.14 1.43 -10.34
N GLY A 276 -4.69 1.12 -11.55
CA GLY A 276 -4.03 2.10 -12.42
C GLY A 276 -2.74 2.69 -11.86
N CYS A 277 -2.14 2.07 -10.83
CA CYS A 277 -0.94 2.61 -10.20
C CYS A 277 0.30 2.38 -11.08
N ASN A 278 1.16 3.38 -11.19
CA ASN A 278 2.34 3.29 -12.04
C ASN A 278 3.62 3.86 -11.44
N SER A 279 4.76 3.29 -11.81
CA SER A 279 6.08 3.83 -11.47
C SER A 279 6.97 3.93 -12.70
N LEU A 280 7.89 4.90 -12.68
CA LEU A 280 8.93 5.02 -13.71
C LEU A 280 10.17 4.15 -13.45
N GLY A 281 10.21 3.44 -12.32
CA GLY A 281 11.33 2.63 -11.85
C GLY A 281 10.98 1.15 -11.73
N LYS A 282 10.69 0.69 -10.51
CA LYS A 282 10.32 -0.70 -10.20
C LYS A 282 9.07 -0.75 -9.33
N GLY A 283 8.33 -1.85 -9.41
CA GLY A 283 7.12 -2.08 -8.62
C GLY A 283 6.03 -1.06 -8.97
N GLY A 284 5.20 -1.37 -9.96
CA GLY A 284 4.27 -0.38 -10.51
C GLY A 284 3.30 0.18 -9.46
N ALA A 285 2.78 -0.67 -8.58
CA ALA A 285 2.00 -0.26 -7.41
C ALA A 285 2.84 -0.28 -6.14
N ILE A 286 3.53 -1.39 -5.86
CA ILE A 286 4.25 -1.62 -4.62
C ILE A 286 5.70 -1.98 -4.92
N PHE A 287 6.61 -1.29 -4.23
CA PHE A 287 8.01 -1.65 -4.15
C PHE A 287 8.37 -1.94 -2.70
N THR A 288 8.98 -3.09 -2.44
CA THR A 288 9.52 -3.46 -1.14
C THR A 288 10.99 -3.83 -1.24
N GLN A 289 11.77 -3.37 -0.27
CA GLN A 289 13.17 -3.76 -0.09
C GLN A 289 13.49 -3.88 1.40
N GLY A 290 14.12 -4.97 1.80
CA GLY A 290 14.60 -5.17 3.17
C GLY A 290 14.43 -6.60 3.65
N ASN A 291 15.03 -6.91 4.80
CA ASN A 291 15.12 -8.26 5.35
C ASN A 291 14.02 -8.56 6.39
N GLY A 292 12.96 -7.76 6.42
CA GLY A 292 11.84 -7.92 7.36
C GLY A 292 10.90 -9.07 6.98
N PHE A 293 9.78 -9.15 7.69
CA PHE A 293 8.67 -10.03 7.32
C PHE A 293 7.65 -9.24 6.51
N HIS A 294 7.31 -9.72 5.31
CA HIS A 294 6.33 -9.08 4.43
C HIS A 294 5.12 -10.01 4.24
N ASN A 295 3.97 -9.59 4.74
CA ASN A 295 2.70 -10.33 4.65
C ASN A 295 1.71 -9.56 3.78
N LEU A 296 1.45 -10.09 2.59
CA LEU A 296 0.57 -9.51 1.58
C LEU A 296 -0.60 -10.47 1.35
N GLN A 297 -1.78 -10.10 1.81
CA GLN A 297 -2.96 -10.96 1.81
C GLN A 297 -4.21 -10.26 1.26
N ASP A 298 -5.06 -10.99 0.54
CA ASP A 298 -6.36 -10.51 0.06
C ASP A 298 -6.25 -9.23 -0.79
N LEU A 299 -5.27 -9.21 -1.70
CA LEU A 299 -4.93 -8.03 -2.49
C LEU A 299 -5.49 -8.10 -3.90
N LYS A 300 -5.91 -6.94 -4.42
CA LYS A 300 -6.26 -6.78 -5.83
C LYS A 300 -5.42 -5.72 -6.52
N PHE A 301 -4.78 -6.12 -7.62
CA PHE A 301 -4.07 -5.24 -8.53
C PHE A 301 -4.77 -5.25 -9.90
N ASP A 302 -5.06 -4.08 -10.44
CA ASP A 302 -5.66 -3.94 -11.77
C ASP A 302 -4.95 -2.82 -12.54
N SER A 303 -4.45 -3.17 -13.72
CA SER A 303 -3.87 -2.23 -14.68
C SER A 303 -2.69 -1.43 -14.10
N CYS A 304 -1.89 -2.06 -13.23
CA CYS A 304 -0.68 -1.42 -12.71
C CYS A 304 0.47 -1.52 -13.72
N SER A 305 1.39 -0.57 -13.71
CA SER A 305 2.49 -0.63 -14.66
C SER A 305 3.81 -0.04 -14.19
N VAL A 306 4.88 -0.57 -14.76
CA VAL A 306 6.21 0.02 -14.69
C VAL A 306 6.61 0.45 -16.10
N SER A 307 7.11 1.68 -16.23
CA SER A 307 7.59 2.20 -17.50
C SER A 307 8.92 2.93 -17.35
N GLU A 308 10.02 2.25 -17.67
CA GLU A 308 11.39 2.79 -17.60
C GLU A 308 12.08 2.69 -18.98
N ASN A 309 13.23 3.35 -19.15
CA ASN A 309 14.01 3.29 -20.39
C ASN A 309 14.99 2.11 -20.43
N GLU A 310 15.49 1.65 -19.28
CA GLU A 310 16.53 0.62 -19.22
C GLU A 310 16.01 -0.67 -18.61
N ILE A 311 15.48 -0.63 -17.39
CA ILE A 311 15.05 -1.82 -16.67
C ILE A 311 13.65 -1.59 -16.13
N ALA A 312 12.69 -2.41 -16.50
CA ALA A 312 11.33 -2.33 -15.93
C ALA A 312 11.02 -3.63 -15.20
N ASP A 313 10.95 -3.59 -13.86
CA ASP A 313 10.75 -4.79 -13.04
C ASP A 313 9.48 -4.70 -12.19
N GLY A 314 8.61 -5.72 -12.29
CA GLY A 314 7.46 -5.90 -11.41
C GLY A 314 6.30 -4.95 -11.72
N GLY A 315 5.53 -5.24 -12.77
CA GLY A 315 4.46 -4.35 -13.24
C GLY A 315 3.42 -3.96 -12.18
N SER A 316 3.19 -4.81 -11.18
CA SER A 316 2.43 -4.49 -9.97
C SER A 316 3.33 -4.43 -8.74
N LEU A 317 4.14 -5.47 -8.53
CA LEU A 317 4.81 -5.74 -7.27
C LEU A 317 6.29 -6.06 -7.53
N TYR A 318 7.17 -5.38 -6.82
CA TYR A 318 8.60 -5.68 -6.75
C TYR A 318 8.97 -5.94 -5.30
N ILE A 319 9.60 -7.08 -5.01
CA ILE A 319 10.03 -7.47 -3.66
C ILE A 319 11.49 -7.93 -3.68
N ASP A 320 12.33 -7.22 -2.92
CA ASP A 320 13.75 -7.51 -2.71
C ASP A 320 14.05 -7.79 -1.24
N GLY A 321 14.38 -9.05 -0.91
CA GLY A 321 14.70 -9.46 0.45
C GLY A 321 13.51 -9.96 1.28
N GLY A 322 13.81 -10.36 2.52
CA GLY A 322 12.83 -10.63 3.57
C GLY A 322 12.16 -12.01 3.51
N GLU A 323 11.45 -12.36 4.56
CA GLU A 323 10.52 -13.52 4.58
C GLU A 323 9.17 -13.05 4.04
N ASN A 324 8.69 -13.66 2.95
CA ASN A 324 7.54 -13.15 2.21
C ASN A 324 6.40 -14.17 2.18
N LEU A 325 5.21 -13.75 2.63
CA LEU A 325 3.96 -14.50 2.48
C LEU A 325 3.03 -13.74 1.53
N LEU A 326 2.77 -14.33 0.37
CA LEU A 326 1.78 -13.84 -0.60
C LEU A 326 0.61 -14.82 -0.66
N GLU A 327 -0.58 -14.39 -0.26
CA GLU A 327 -1.76 -15.24 -0.19
C GLU A 327 -3.02 -14.53 -0.70
N ASP A 328 -3.83 -15.24 -1.50
CA ASP A 328 -5.12 -14.75 -1.99
C ASP A 328 -5.02 -13.41 -2.75
N ILE A 329 -4.04 -13.34 -3.67
CA ILE A 329 -3.77 -12.15 -4.47
C ILE A 329 -4.33 -12.31 -5.88
N SER A 330 -4.99 -11.27 -6.39
CA SER A 330 -5.45 -11.18 -7.79
C SER A 330 -4.75 -10.04 -8.51
N ILE A 331 -4.05 -10.32 -9.60
CA ILE A 331 -3.37 -9.33 -10.45
C ILE A 331 -3.89 -9.44 -11.87
N SER A 332 -4.32 -8.31 -12.44
CA SER A 332 -4.85 -8.29 -13.80
C SER A 332 -4.36 -7.11 -14.61
N ASN A 333 -4.12 -7.33 -15.90
CA ASN A 333 -3.76 -6.30 -16.87
C ASN A 333 -2.48 -5.51 -16.53
N SER A 334 -1.58 -6.09 -15.74
CA SER A 334 -0.34 -5.40 -15.33
C SER A 334 0.78 -5.57 -16.34
N GLN A 335 1.68 -4.59 -16.40
CA GLN A 335 2.77 -4.61 -17.38
C GLN A 335 4.08 -4.04 -16.84
N ALA A 336 5.18 -4.69 -17.18
CA ALA A 336 6.51 -4.10 -17.12
C ALA A 336 6.95 -3.78 -18.55
N LYS A 337 7.26 -2.50 -18.82
CA LYS A 337 7.48 -2.04 -20.19
C LYS A 337 8.69 -1.13 -20.32
N ILE A 338 9.55 -1.45 -21.28
CA ILE A 338 10.57 -0.52 -21.76
C ILE A 338 9.95 0.48 -22.75
N VAL A 339 10.09 1.77 -22.48
CA VAL A 339 9.51 2.85 -23.32
C VAL A 339 10.41 3.17 -24.49
N VAL A 340 11.72 3.23 -24.27
CA VAL A 340 12.72 3.54 -25.28
C VAL A 340 13.82 2.50 -25.21
N VAL A 341 13.96 1.69 -26.25
CA VAL A 341 15.08 0.75 -26.37
C VAL A 341 16.30 1.56 -26.80
N LEU A 342 17.12 1.96 -25.82
CA LEU A 342 18.36 2.69 -26.07
C LEU A 342 19.53 1.74 -26.33
N ASP A 343 19.49 0.54 -25.75
CA ASP A 343 20.57 -0.45 -25.84
C ASP A 343 20.02 -1.88 -25.96
N SER A 344 20.87 -2.84 -26.34
CA SER A 344 20.55 -4.27 -26.32
C SER A 344 20.26 -4.81 -24.92
N ASP A 345 20.68 -4.06 -23.89
CA ASP A 345 20.60 -4.48 -22.49
C ASP A 345 19.32 -3.99 -21.80
N SER A 346 18.41 -3.33 -22.53
CA SER A 346 17.10 -2.96 -21.99
C SER A 346 16.23 -4.21 -21.77
N VAL A 347 15.75 -4.43 -20.54
CA VAL A 347 14.98 -5.63 -20.18
C VAL A 347 13.77 -5.27 -19.33
N SER A 348 12.59 -5.81 -19.68
CA SER A 348 11.44 -5.82 -18.78
C SER A 348 11.17 -7.22 -18.20
N ARG A 349 10.95 -7.29 -16.88
CA ARG A 349 10.82 -8.56 -16.15
C ARG A 349 9.64 -8.53 -15.20
N GLY A 350 8.92 -9.65 -15.11
CA GLY A 350 7.86 -9.83 -14.12
C GLY A 350 6.68 -8.90 -14.40
N GLY A 351 5.87 -9.22 -15.40
CA GLY A 351 4.77 -8.35 -15.84
C GLY A 351 3.76 -8.03 -14.74
N ALA A 352 3.64 -8.92 -13.75
CA ALA A 352 2.96 -8.67 -12.50
C ALA A 352 3.93 -8.56 -11.33
N ILE A 353 4.73 -9.60 -11.07
CA ILE A 353 5.57 -9.71 -9.87
C ILE A 353 7.03 -9.93 -10.25
N PHE A 354 7.93 -9.17 -9.63
CA PHE A 354 9.36 -9.41 -9.65
C PHE A 354 9.88 -9.79 -8.26
N ILE A 355 10.65 -10.87 -8.19
CA ILE A 355 11.15 -11.49 -6.96
C ILE A 355 12.67 -11.56 -7.00
N ILE A 356 13.33 -11.05 -5.96
CA ILE A 356 14.77 -11.16 -5.78
C ILE A 356 15.13 -11.26 -4.29
N ASN A 357 16.17 -12.05 -3.98
CA ASN A 357 16.74 -12.23 -2.64
C ASN A 357 15.73 -12.65 -1.55
N TRP A 358 14.63 -13.32 -1.89
CA TRP A 358 13.67 -13.77 -0.87
C TRP A 358 14.33 -14.73 0.12
N GLY A 359 14.01 -14.54 1.40
CA GLY A 359 14.51 -15.32 2.52
C GLY A 359 13.80 -16.66 2.71
N TYR A 360 14.28 -17.39 3.72
CA TYR A 360 13.75 -18.68 4.16
C TYR A 360 12.25 -18.60 4.46
N ASP A 361 11.54 -19.73 4.30
CA ASP A 361 10.09 -19.86 4.52
C ASP A 361 9.17 -18.96 3.66
N SER A 362 9.71 -18.26 2.66
CA SER A 362 8.87 -17.47 1.75
C SER A 362 7.94 -18.36 0.92
N GLU A 363 6.70 -17.93 0.73
CA GLU A 363 5.63 -18.77 0.18
C GLU A 363 4.61 -17.97 -0.65
N ILE A 364 4.14 -18.57 -1.75
CA ILE A 364 3.07 -18.02 -2.60
C ILE A 364 1.90 -18.99 -2.66
N LYS A 365 0.70 -18.53 -2.33
CA LYS A 365 -0.54 -19.32 -2.33
C LYS A 365 -1.70 -18.62 -3.02
N ASN A 366 -2.52 -19.40 -3.71
CA ASN A 366 -3.83 -18.98 -4.21
C ASN A 366 -3.77 -17.69 -5.05
N LEU A 367 -2.74 -17.58 -5.88
CA LEU A 367 -2.51 -16.40 -6.71
C LEU A 367 -3.29 -16.52 -8.02
N GLU A 368 -3.97 -15.46 -8.45
CA GLU A 368 -4.60 -15.36 -9.77
C GLU A 368 -3.95 -14.23 -10.57
N ILE A 369 -3.17 -14.56 -11.59
CA ILE A 369 -2.55 -13.57 -12.49
C ILE A 369 -3.11 -13.72 -13.90
N ASP A 370 -3.74 -12.66 -14.40
CA ASP A 370 -4.40 -12.64 -15.70
C ASP A 370 -3.97 -11.48 -16.60
N ARG A 371 -3.71 -11.75 -17.88
CA ARG A 371 -3.37 -10.74 -18.91
C ARG A 371 -2.20 -9.83 -18.52
N CYS A 372 -1.18 -10.36 -17.87
CA CYS A 372 0.03 -9.61 -17.54
C CYS A 372 1.12 -9.79 -18.61
N SER A 373 2.02 -8.81 -18.77
CA SER A 373 3.08 -8.88 -19.78
C SER A 373 4.40 -8.22 -19.42
N ALA A 374 5.49 -8.83 -19.87
CA ALA A 374 6.88 -8.36 -19.79
C ALA A 374 7.71 -9.02 -20.91
N ASP A 375 9.01 -8.72 -21.00
CA ASP A 375 9.91 -9.43 -21.91
C ASP A 375 10.20 -10.84 -21.41
N ALA A 376 10.47 -10.99 -20.11
CA ALA A 376 10.64 -12.28 -19.43
C ALA A 376 9.71 -12.38 -18.22
N GLY A 377 9.10 -13.55 -18.00
CA GLY A 377 8.19 -13.76 -16.86
C GLY A 377 6.94 -12.89 -16.99
N GLY A 378 6.08 -13.21 -17.96
CA GLY A 378 4.90 -12.39 -18.28
C GLY A 378 3.97 -12.17 -17.07
N ALA A 379 3.89 -13.15 -16.15
CA ALA A 379 3.32 -12.96 -14.82
C ALA A 379 4.41 -12.73 -13.78
N ILE A 380 5.24 -13.74 -13.49
CA ILE A 380 6.24 -13.70 -12.42
C ILE A 380 7.63 -13.86 -13.01
N TYR A 381 8.58 -13.05 -12.53
CA TYR A 381 10.00 -13.26 -12.74
C TYR A 381 10.70 -13.45 -11.39
N ILE A 382 11.42 -14.55 -11.24
CA ILE A 382 12.15 -14.95 -10.03
C ILE A 382 13.64 -14.95 -10.34
N GLU A 383 14.35 -13.97 -9.80
CA GLU A 383 15.80 -13.85 -9.99
C GLU A 383 16.57 -14.71 -8.98
N SER A 384 16.25 -14.60 -7.70
CA SER A 384 16.93 -15.34 -6.63
C SER A 384 16.05 -15.49 -5.39
N THR A 385 16.26 -16.60 -4.68
CA THR A 385 15.70 -16.90 -3.37
C THR A 385 16.78 -17.63 -2.56
N SER A 386 16.73 -17.59 -1.23
CA SER A 386 17.70 -18.27 -0.37
C SER A 386 17.49 -19.79 -0.35
N GLU A 387 16.24 -20.21 -0.55
CA GLU A 387 15.82 -21.62 -0.59
C GLU A 387 14.72 -21.86 -1.63
N ARG A 388 14.21 -23.08 -1.67
CA ARG A 388 13.13 -23.51 -2.56
C ARG A 388 11.83 -22.77 -2.23
N LEU A 389 11.40 -21.91 -3.13
CA LEU A 389 10.13 -21.18 -3.10
C LEU A 389 8.98 -22.09 -3.55
N GLU A 390 8.01 -22.32 -2.67
CA GLU A 390 6.77 -23.02 -3.02
C GLU A 390 5.73 -22.03 -3.56
N ILE A 391 5.23 -22.33 -4.77
CA ILE A 391 4.07 -21.68 -5.37
C ILE A 391 3.00 -22.77 -5.49
N LYS A 392 1.81 -22.51 -4.94
CA LYS A 392 0.75 -23.53 -4.96
C LYS A 392 -0.64 -22.99 -5.17
N LYS A 393 -1.48 -23.84 -5.77
CA LYS A 393 -2.91 -23.59 -6.02
C LYS A 393 -3.16 -22.27 -6.76
N SER A 394 -2.23 -21.88 -7.62
CA SER A 394 -2.26 -20.61 -8.32
C SER A 394 -2.74 -20.80 -9.76
N ARG A 395 -3.33 -19.76 -10.34
CA ARG A 395 -3.80 -19.73 -11.71
C ARG A 395 -3.10 -18.60 -12.47
N PHE A 396 -2.55 -18.94 -13.62
CA PHE A 396 -1.90 -18.02 -14.54
C PHE A 396 -2.62 -18.08 -15.88
N SER A 397 -3.29 -17.00 -16.28
CA SER A 397 -4.06 -16.97 -17.53
C SER A 397 -3.68 -15.83 -18.47
N ASN A 398 -3.60 -16.12 -19.76
CA ASN A 398 -3.40 -15.13 -20.82
C ASN A 398 -2.16 -14.23 -20.62
N ASN A 399 -1.15 -14.73 -19.90
CA ASN A 399 0.06 -13.97 -19.63
C ASN A 399 1.03 -14.09 -20.81
N LYS A 400 1.83 -13.06 -21.02
CA LYS A 400 2.66 -12.94 -22.23
C LYS A 400 4.10 -12.53 -21.93
N ALA A 401 5.04 -13.32 -22.42
CA ALA A 401 6.45 -12.96 -22.50
C ALA A 401 6.81 -12.55 -23.94
N ASN A 402 7.45 -11.40 -24.12
CA ASN A 402 7.80 -10.93 -25.47
C ASN A 402 9.06 -11.60 -26.04
N SER A 403 10.06 -11.92 -25.21
CA SER A 403 11.35 -12.40 -25.73
C SER A 403 12.12 -13.36 -24.83
N GLY A 404 12.12 -13.15 -23.51
CA GLY A 404 12.90 -13.94 -22.55
C GLY A 404 12.34 -15.32 -22.25
N GLY A 405 11.04 -15.54 -22.51
CA GLY A 405 10.33 -16.77 -22.14
C GLY A 405 9.57 -16.64 -20.83
N GLY A 406 8.87 -17.72 -20.48
CA GLY A 406 8.07 -17.80 -19.26
C GLY A 406 6.87 -16.90 -19.38
N GLY A 407 5.98 -17.18 -20.35
CA GLY A 407 4.75 -16.39 -20.52
C GLY A 407 3.99 -16.25 -19.20
N SER A 408 4.04 -17.27 -18.34
CA SER A 408 3.65 -17.15 -16.93
C SER A 408 4.84 -16.88 -16.02
N ILE A 409 5.71 -17.87 -15.79
CA ILE A 409 6.79 -17.80 -14.80
C ILE A 409 8.15 -17.94 -15.50
N TYR A 410 9.06 -17.02 -15.21
CA TYR A 410 10.48 -17.19 -15.47
C TYR A 410 11.21 -17.34 -14.14
N ALA A 411 12.07 -18.36 -14.01
CA ALA A 411 12.91 -18.55 -12.83
C ALA A 411 14.38 -18.72 -13.25
N SER A 412 15.25 -17.81 -12.79
CA SER A 412 16.67 -17.83 -13.16
C SER A 412 17.40 -19.08 -12.68
N ILE A 413 16.94 -19.69 -11.57
CA ILE A 413 17.53 -20.91 -11.01
C ILE A 413 16.42 -21.97 -10.78
N PRO A 414 16.34 -23.02 -11.62
CA PRO A 414 15.24 -24.00 -11.57
C PRO A 414 15.11 -24.74 -10.23
N GLN A 415 16.21 -25.03 -9.54
CA GLN A 415 16.21 -25.78 -8.28
C GLN A 415 15.55 -25.02 -7.12
N LEU A 416 15.33 -23.72 -7.29
CA LEU A 416 14.80 -22.84 -6.27
C LEU A 416 13.28 -22.68 -6.32
N ILE A 417 12.56 -23.38 -7.21
CA ILE A 417 11.11 -23.30 -7.25
C ILE A 417 10.44 -24.66 -7.13
N TYR A 418 9.26 -24.67 -6.52
CA TYR A 418 8.35 -25.82 -6.50
C TYR A 418 6.93 -25.38 -6.79
N LEU A 419 6.39 -25.87 -7.91
CA LEU A 419 5.04 -25.58 -8.37
C LEU A 419 4.13 -26.73 -7.98
N ARG A 420 3.00 -26.43 -7.32
CA ARG A 420 2.09 -27.47 -6.82
C ARG A 420 0.64 -27.13 -7.06
N LYS A 421 -0.03 -27.96 -7.87
CA LYS A 421 -1.46 -27.80 -8.21
C LYS A 421 -1.74 -26.45 -8.87
N ASP A 422 -0.82 -25.98 -9.71
CA ASP A 422 -0.98 -24.72 -10.44
C ASP A 422 -1.64 -24.95 -11.81
N GLU A 423 -2.40 -23.96 -12.26
CA GLU A 423 -3.11 -23.97 -13.55
C GLU A 423 -2.53 -22.91 -14.49
N PHE A 424 -2.04 -23.35 -15.66
CA PHE A 424 -1.56 -22.46 -16.72
C PHE A 424 -2.54 -22.46 -17.90
N LEU A 425 -3.11 -21.29 -18.20
CA LEU A 425 -4.22 -21.15 -19.14
C LEU A 425 -3.89 -20.15 -20.25
N SER A 426 -3.56 -20.63 -21.43
CA SER A 426 -3.39 -19.80 -22.64
C SER A 426 -2.32 -18.71 -22.49
N SER A 427 -1.29 -18.99 -21.70
CA SER A 427 -0.10 -18.15 -21.65
C SER A 427 0.73 -18.35 -22.91
N SER A 428 1.49 -17.32 -23.30
CA SER A 428 2.17 -17.30 -24.58
C SER A 428 3.52 -16.63 -24.52
N VAL A 429 4.37 -17.00 -25.48
CA VAL A 429 5.64 -16.34 -25.76
C VAL A 429 5.74 -16.09 -27.27
N LEU A 430 6.34 -14.98 -27.68
CA LEU A 430 6.47 -14.66 -29.10
C LEU A 430 7.57 -15.48 -29.82
N ILE A 431 8.53 -16.03 -29.08
CA ILE A 431 9.65 -16.77 -29.64
C ILE A 431 9.44 -18.28 -29.46
N ALA A 432 9.49 -19.02 -30.56
CA ALA A 432 9.11 -20.44 -30.63
C ALA A 432 10.01 -21.42 -29.83
N ASN A 433 11.16 -20.98 -29.31
CA ASN A 433 12.12 -21.79 -28.55
C ASN A 433 12.16 -21.44 -27.06
N LYS A 434 11.10 -20.82 -26.56
CA LYS A 434 10.98 -20.40 -25.15
C LYS A 434 9.68 -20.95 -24.57
N GLY A 435 9.65 -21.16 -23.26
CA GLY A 435 8.49 -21.77 -22.61
C GLY A 435 7.31 -20.79 -22.54
N SER A 436 6.13 -21.20 -23.01
CA SER A 436 4.91 -20.40 -22.91
C SER A 436 4.42 -20.26 -21.47
N ASP A 437 4.64 -21.28 -20.64
CA ASP A 437 4.24 -21.30 -19.24
C ASP A 437 5.43 -21.04 -18.34
N LEU A 438 6.41 -21.93 -18.41
CA LEU A 438 7.59 -21.95 -17.54
C LEU A 438 8.85 -21.81 -18.36
N HIS A 439 9.72 -20.90 -17.96
CA HIS A 439 11.07 -20.83 -18.49
C HIS A 439 12.07 -20.77 -17.35
N PHE A 440 13.08 -21.63 -17.43
CA PHE A 440 14.15 -21.70 -16.46
C PHE A 440 15.43 -21.14 -17.04
N GLY A 441 16.22 -20.48 -16.20
CA GLY A 441 17.61 -20.19 -16.49
C GLY A 441 18.46 -21.46 -16.56
N ASP A 442 19.77 -21.27 -16.64
CA ASP A 442 20.71 -22.39 -16.71
C ASP A 442 20.72 -23.16 -15.37
N ILE A 443 20.75 -24.49 -15.45
CA ILE A 443 20.77 -25.38 -14.28
C ILE A 443 22.14 -25.30 -13.58
N GLY A 444 23.19 -24.82 -14.27
CA GLY A 444 24.52 -24.66 -13.71
C GLY A 444 25.23 -25.98 -13.40
N VAL A 445 24.75 -27.09 -13.95
CA VAL A 445 25.38 -28.42 -13.83
C VAL A 445 26.11 -28.75 -15.11
N ASP A 446 27.44 -28.83 -15.04
CA ASP A 446 28.31 -29.24 -16.16
C ASP A 446 28.40 -30.77 -16.28
N THR A 447 27.34 -31.48 -15.87
CA THR A 447 27.33 -32.94 -15.85
C THR A 447 26.69 -33.47 -17.11
N GLU A 448 27.39 -34.36 -17.82
CA GLU A 448 26.86 -35.08 -18.99
C GLU A 448 25.59 -35.90 -18.69
N VAL A 449 25.25 -36.11 -17.42
CA VAL A 449 24.11 -36.92 -16.97
C VAL A 449 23.18 -36.09 -16.09
N ILE A 450 22.21 -35.41 -16.71
CA ILE A 450 21.14 -34.70 -16.00
C ILE A 450 19.98 -35.67 -15.74
N ASN A 451 19.58 -35.85 -14.48
CA ASN A 451 18.41 -36.65 -14.12
C ASN A 451 17.11 -35.84 -14.28
N TRP A 452 16.59 -35.79 -15.50
CA TRP A 452 15.40 -35.00 -15.82
C TRP A 452 14.15 -35.37 -15.04
N ILE A 453 14.01 -36.64 -14.64
CA ILE A 453 12.86 -37.11 -13.86
C ILE A 453 12.88 -36.47 -12.47
N GLU A 454 14.04 -36.51 -11.82
CA GLU A 454 14.22 -35.93 -10.48
C GLU A 454 14.05 -34.40 -10.50
N ILE A 455 14.59 -33.70 -11.52
CA ILE A 455 14.38 -32.25 -11.66
C ILE A 455 12.89 -31.94 -11.84
N LYS A 456 12.19 -32.70 -12.70
CA LYS A 456 10.76 -32.53 -12.90
C LYS A 456 9.97 -32.74 -11.60
N GLU A 457 10.21 -33.85 -10.90
CA GLU A 457 9.52 -34.17 -9.64
C GLU A 457 9.82 -33.14 -8.53
N ASN A 458 11.01 -32.54 -8.56
CA ASN A 458 11.39 -31.47 -7.64
C ASN A 458 10.89 -30.09 -8.07
N ALA A 459 10.59 -29.85 -9.34
CA ALA A 459 10.13 -28.55 -9.81
C ALA A 459 8.61 -28.45 -9.87
N VAL A 460 7.91 -29.53 -10.25
CA VAL A 460 6.48 -29.48 -10.62
C VAL A 460 5.73 -30.71 -10.11
N ASP A 461 4.68 -30.49 -9.32
CA ASP A 461 3.75 -31.49 -8.80
C ASP A 461 2.29 -31.13 -9.14
N GLU A 462 1.55 -32.11 -9.67
CA GLU A 462 0.10 -32.00 -9.98
C GLU A 462 -0.34 -30.74 -10.76
N SER A 463 0.57 -30.08 -11.48
CA SER A 463 0.27 -28.83 -12.21
C SER A 463 -0.14 -29.10 -13.66
N VAL A 464 -1.08 -28.31 -14.16
CA VAL A 464 -1.75 -28.52 -15.45
C VAL A 464 -1.60 -27.33 -16.39
N SER A 465 -1.58 -27.58 -17.70
CA SER A 465 -1.53 -26.52 -18.71
C SER A 465 -2.39 -26.82 -19.93
N ASN A 466 -3.00 -25.76 -20.50
CA ASN A 466 -3.60 -25.77 -21.83
C ASN A 466 -2.91 -24.85 -22.86
N SER A 467 -1.77 -24.27 -22.48
CA SER A 467 -1.01 -23.35 -23.35
C SER A 467 -0.39 -24.09 -24.54
N SER A 468 -0.05 -23.32 -25.57
CA SER A 468 0.61 -23.82 -26.77
C SER A 468 2.03 -24.29 -26.47
N GLU A 469 2.48 -25.39 -27.09
CA GLU A 469 3.86 -25.83 -26.97
C GLU A 469 4.85 -24.87 -27.67
N PRO A 470 6.11 -24.79 -27.18
CA PRO A 470 6.63 -25.49 -26.01
C PRO A 470 6.20 -24.83 -24.68
N ARG A 471 5.71 -25.62 -23.72
CA ARG A 471 5.22 -25.11 -22.43
C ARG A 471 6.33 -24.82 -21.42
N VAL A 472 7.32 -25.71 -21.37
CA VAL A 472 8.45 -25.64 -20.44
C VAL A 472 9.74 -25.62 -21.22
N CYS A 473 10.61 -24.65 -20.98
CA CYS A 473 11.96 -24.64 -21.53
C CYS A 473 12.99 -24.28 -20.47
N ILE A 474 14.22 -24.73 -20.70
CA ILE A 474 15.36 -24.51 -19.83
C ILE A 474 16.46 -23.90 -20.70
N GLU A 475 17.07 -22.82 -20.23
CA GLU A 475 18.20 -22.21 -20.91
C GLU A 475 19.31 -23.26 -21.10
N THR A 476 20.00 -23.23 -22.25
CA THR A 476 21.02 -24.22 -22.67
C THR A 476 20.53 -25.64 -22.99
N GLN A 477 19.46 -26.12 -22.35
CA GLN A 477 18.98 -27.50 -22.49
C GLN A 477 17.76 -27.66 -23.41
N GLY A 478 17.15 -26.56 -23.83
CA GLY A 478 16.01 -26.55 -24.73
C GLY A 478 14.68 -26.87 -24.04
N CYS A 479 13.67 -27.18 -24.84
CA CYS A 479 12.30 -27.32 -24.37
C CYS A 479 11.97 -28.76 -23.96
N GLN A 480 11.21 -28.89 -22.88
CA GLN A 480 10.90 -30.16 -22.22
C GLN A 480 9.41 -30.49 -22.38
N GLU A 481 9.11 -31.66 -22.92
CA GLU A 481 7.74 -32.12 -23.12
C GLU A 481 7.21 -32.89 -21.89
N GLY A 482 5.92 -32.79 -21.63
CA GLY A 482 5.24 -33.61 -20.63
C GLY A 482 5.56 -33.29 -19.17
N TRP A 483 6.19 -32.15 -18.88
CA TRP A 483 6.41 -31.69 -17.50
C TRP A 483 5.10 -31.26 -16.83
N LEU A 484 4.26 -30.52 -17.57
CA LEU A 484 2.92 -30.14 -17.15
C LEU A 484 1.90 -31.12 -17.71
N LEU A 485 0.94 -31.52 -16.87
CA LEU A 485 -0.16 -32.36 -17.30
C LEU A 485 -1.04 -31.57 -18.27
N GLU A 486 -1.51 -32.20 -19.34
CA GLU A 486 -2.51 -31.56 -20.19
C GLU A 486 -3.76 -31.28 -19.38
N TYR A 487 -4.25 -30.05 -19.48
CA TYR A 487 -5.57 -29.69 -18.95
C TYR A 487 -6.63 -30.45 -19.74
N LYS A 488 -6.98 -31.64 -19.26
CA LYS A 488 -8.09 -32.41 -19.80
C LYS A 488 -9.38 -31.78 -19.31
N LYS A 489 -9.87 -30.80 -20.07
CA LYS A 489 -11.25 -30.36 -19.93
C LYS A 489 -12.11 -31.61 -20.02
N LEU A 490 -12.91 -31.87 -18.99
CA LEU A 490 -13.81 -33.03 -18.96
C LEU A 490 -14.53 -33.10 -20.32
N PRO A 491 -14.51 -34.25 -21.01
CA PRO A 491 -15.17 -34.35 -22.29
C PRO A 491 -16.64 -33.95 -22.11
N GLY A 492 -17.24 -33.30 -23.11
CA GLY A 492 -18.56 -32.67 -22.95
C GLY A 492 -19.65 -33.60 -22.40
N TRP A 493 -19.56 -34.91 -22.69
CA TRP A 493 -20.46 -35.92 -22.12
C TRP A 493 -20.30 -36.08 -20.61
N ALA A 494 -19.08 -35.99 -20.06
CA ALA A 494 -18.83 -36.09 -18.62
C ALA A 494 -19.35 -34.84 -17.91
N THR A 495 -19.15 -33.66 -18.50
CA THR A 495 -19.79 -32.42 -18.00
C THR A 495 -21.31 -32.54 -18.02
N ALA A 496 -21.90 -33.08 -19.10
CA ALA A 496 -23.34 -33.31 -19.19
C ALA A 496 -23.84 -34.31 -18.13
N LEU A 497 -23.09 -35.37 -17.84
CA LEU A 497 -23.42 -36.32 -16.78
C LEU A 497 -23.35 -35.68 -15.39
N VAL A 498 -22.34 -34.86 -15.10
CA VAL A 498 -22.22 -34.14 -13.83
C VAL A 498 -23.38 -33.17 -13.64
N VAL A 499 -23.74 -32.40 -14.67
CA VAL A 499 -24.90 -31.49 -14.65
C VAL A 499 -26.21 -32.26 -14.52
N LEU A 500 -26.37 -33.38 -15.23
CA LEU A 500 -27.55 -34.24 -15.09
C LEU A 500 -27.68 -34.78 -13.67
N PHE A 501 -26.58 -35.25 -13.08
CA PHE A 501 -26.56 -35.78 -11.72
C PHE A 501 -26.90 -34.70 -10.68
N SER A 502 -26.39 -33.47 -10.83
CA SER A 502 -26.72 -32.37 -9.92
C SER A 502 -28.19 -31.93 -10.02
N VAL A 503 -28.78 -31.95 -11.22
CA VAL A 503 -30.22 -31.72 -11.44
C VAL A 503 -31.06 -32.82 -10.80
N VAL A 504 -30.68 -34.10 -10.94
CA VAL A 504 -31.38 -35.21 -10.29
C VAL A 504 -31.29 -35.12 -8.77
N LEU A 505 -30.11 -34.78 -8.23
CA LEU A 505 -29.92 -34.62 -6.80
C LEU A 505 -30.75 -33.46 -6.22
N THR A 506 -30.80 -32.32 -6.92
CA THR A 506 -31.64 -31.17 -6.52
C THR A 506 -33.13 -31.47 -6.65
N ALA A 507 -33.57 -32.21 -7.67
CA ALA A 507 -34.95 -32.67 -7.75
C ALA A 507 -35.30 -33.61 -6.59
N ALA A 508 -34.41 -34.54 -6.25
CA ALA A 508 -34.60 -35.46 -5.12
C ALA A 508 -34.68 -34.72 -3.78
N THR A 509 -33.84 -33.71 -3.54
CA THR A 509 -33.91 -32.89 -2.32
C THR A 509 -35.21 -32.09 -2.23
N VAL A 510 -35.67 -31.49 -3.34
CA VAL A 510 -36.97 -30.79 -3.39
C VAL A 510 -38.13 -31.75 -3.08
N ILE A 511 -38.11 -32.96 -3.67
CA ILE A 511 -39.13 -34.00 -3.39
C ILE A 511 -39.09 -34.41 -1.92
N LEU A 512 -37.92 -34.61 -1.32
CA LEU A 512 -37.79 -34.91 0.11
C LEU A 512 -38.34 -33.80 0.99
N VAL A 513 -38.03 -32.53 0.68
CA VAL A 513 -38.58 -31.37 1.40
C VAL A 513 -40.10 -31.32 1.26
N MET A 514 -40.65 -31.52 0.06
CA MET A 514 -42.11 -31.59 -0.15
C MET A 514 -42.75 -32.74 0.62
N CYS A 515 -42.13 -33.92 0.65
CA CYS A 515 -42.58 -35.07 1.43
C CYS A 515 -42.56 -34.78 2.94
N CYS A 516 -41.53 -34.12 3.45
CA CYS A 516 -41.44 -33.69 4.84
C CYS A 516 -42.55 -32.68 5.18
N VAL A 517 -42.76 -31.65 4.34
CA VAL A 517 -43.85 -30.67 4.50
C VAL A 517 -45.21 -31.34 4.45
N TRP A 518 -45.41 -32.29 3.53
CA TRP A 518 -46.65 -33.04 3.41
C TRP A 518 -46.91 -33.93 4.63
N ARG A 519 -45.88 -34.60 5.15
CA ARG A 519 -45.97 -35.41 6.38
C ARG A 519 -46.27 -34.56 7.61
N CYS A 520 -45.65 -33.38 7.73
CA CYS A 520 -45.98 -32.40 8.79
C CYS A 520 -47.42 -31.88 8.68
N ARG A 521 -47.92 -31.63 7.47
CA ARG A 521 -49.32 -31.26 7.22
C ARG A 521 -50.31 -32.38 7.54
N LYS A 522 -49.93 -33.65 7.34
CA LYS A 522 -50.79 -34.79 7.64
C LYS A 522 -50.92 -35.01 9.16
N ASN A 523 -49.85 -34.78 9.93
CA ASN A 523 -49.86 -34.94 11.38
C ASN A 523 -50.55 -33.78 12.13
N THR A 524 -50.70 -32.60 11.51
CA THR A 524 -51.41 -31.46 12.12
C THR A 524 -52.94 -31.56 12.03
N LYS A 525 -53.50 -32.57 11.34
CA LYS A 525 -54.96 -32.78 11.25
C LYS A 525 -55.56 -33.74 12.29
N VAL A 526 -54.78 -34.24 13.27
CA VAL A 526 -55.23 -35.27 14.23
C VAL A 526 -55.20 -34.83 15.70
N SER A 527 -55.23 -33.52 15.98
CA SER A 527 -55.43 -33.02 17.35
C SER A 527 -56.50 -31.92 17.40
N ASN A 528 -57.75 -32.31 17.16
CA ASN A 528 -58.93 -31.54 17.58
C ASN A 528 -59.93 -32.52 18.20
N ILE A 529 -59.59 -33.03 19.39
CA ILE A 529 -60.54 -33.69 20.30
C ILE A 529 -60.29 -33.13 21.71
N SER A 530 -61.26 -32.31 22.13
CA SER A 530 -61.71 -32.01 23.49
C SER A 530 -60.69 -31.82 24.62
N THR A 531 -60.63 -30.60 25.16
CA THR A 531 -60.83 -30.38 26.60
C THR A 531 -61.32 -28.95 26.86
N SER A 532 -62.40 -28.89 27.62
CA SER A 532 -63.07 -27.76 28.25
C SER A 532 -62.39 -27.36 29.58
N GLY A 533 -62.50 -26.09 29.96
CA GLY A 533 -62.26 -25.56 31.33
C GLY A 533 -61.18 -24.47 31.36
N GLN A 534 -61.56 -23.19 31.57
CA GLN A 534 -61.33 -22.40 32.81
C GLN A 534 -59.83 -22.19 33.12
N ASP A 535 -59.26 -21.00 33.35
CA ASP A 535 -59.78 -19.70 33.80
C ASP A 535 -58.85 -18.57 33.33
N ASP A 536 -59.40 -17.36 33.41
CA ASP A 536 -58.83 -16.00 33.42
C ASP A 536 -57.31 -15.82 33.63
N THR A 537 -56.70 -14.93 32.83
CA THR A 537 -56.13 -13.67 33.37
C THR A 537 -55.77 -12.65 32.28
N ASN A 538 -56.24 -11.43 32.54
CA ASN A 538 -56.02 -10.18 31.83
C ASN A 538 -54.53 -9.82 31.64
N ILE A 539 -54.13 -9.43 30.43
CA ILE A 539 -53.27 -8.24 30.22
C ILE A 539 -53.77 -7.47 28.98
N LYS A 540 -54.31 -6.28 29.24
CA LYS A 540 -54.49 -5.17 28.29
C LYS A 540 -53.12 -4.73 27.76
N VAL A 541 -53.05 -4.26 26.51
CA VAL A 541 -52.80 -2.84 26.18
C VAL A 541 -52.70 -2.62 24.65
N SER A 542 -53.63 -1.77 24.19
CA SER A 542 -53.65 -0.83 23.05
C SER A 542 -53.27 -1.23 21.63
N ASN A 543 -54.31 -1.20 20.79
CA ASN A 543 -54.29 -0.72 19.41
C ASN A 543 -53.58 0.64 19.25
N ASN A 544 -52.88 0.82 18.13
CA ASN A 544 -53.15 1.98 17.28
C ASN A 544 -52.84 1.65 15.81
N SER A 545 -53.87 1.83 15.01
CA SER A 545 -53.89 1.86 13.56
C SER A 545 -53.25 3.14 13.04
N THR A 546 -52.45 3.05 11.98
CA THR A 546 -52.50 4.03 10.89
C THR A 546 -52.10 3.37 9.58
N SER A 547 -53.04 3.40 8.65
CA SER A 547 -52.91 3.17 7.22
C SER A 547 -51.92 4.15 6.59
N GLY A 548 -51.13 3.66 5.63
CA GLY A 548 -50.36 4.47 4.70
C GLY A 548 -50.00 3.63 3.50
N GLN A 549 -50.89 3.60 2.51
CA GLN A 549 -50.52 3.27 1.13
C GLN A 549 -49.60 4.38 0.63
N ASP A 550 -48.45 4.03 0.07
CA ASP A 550 -47.81 4.86 -0.94
C ASP A 550 -47.18 3.97 -2.02
N ASN A 551 -47.73 4.14 -3.21
CA ASN A 551 -47.19 3.67 -4.48
C ASN A 551 -45.98 4.53 -4.83
N THR A 552 -44.85 3.91 -5.15
CA THR A 552 -43.82 4.56 -5.99
C THR A 552 -43.38 3.63 -7.10
N ASN A 553 -43.94 3.90 -8.28
CA ASN A 553 -43.36 3.55 -9.58
C ASN A 553 -41.95 4.15 -9.66
N ILE A 554 -40.94 3.33 -9.88
CA ILE A 554 -39.63 3.79 -10.36
C ILE A 554 -39.59 3.51 -11.86
N GLN A 555 -39.77 4.58 -12.64
CA GLN A 555 -39.44 4.62 -14.05
C GLN A 555 -37.93 4.50 -14.23
N VAL A 556 -37.51 3.55 -15.05
CA VAL A 556 -36.16 3.46 -15.59
C VAL A 556 -36.05 4.46 -16.73
N ASN A 557 -35.36 5.58 -16.50
CA ASN A 557 -34.92 6.45 -17.59
C ASN A 557 -33.66 5.87 -18.22
N VAL A 558 -33.80 5.44 -19.47
CA VAL A 558 -32.71 5.20 -20.42
C VAL A 558 -32.30 6.58 -20.94
N GLU A 559 -31.12 7.07 -20.54
CA GLU A 559 -30.51 8.23 -21.18
C GLU A 559 -29.45 7.78 -22.20
N GLU A 560 -29.63 8.32 -23.39
CA GLU A 560 -28.90 8.07 -24.62
C GLU A 560 -27.44 8.55 -24.55
N GLY A 561 -26.57 7.77 -25.18
CA GLY A 561 -25.15 8.02 -25.30
C GLY A 561 -24.84 9.33 -26.02
N ARG A 562 -24.01 10.16 -25.39
CA ARG A 562 -23.26 11.23 -26.04
C ARG A 562 -21.88 10.72 -26.42
N GLN A 563 -21.65 10.60 -27.73
CA GLN A 563 -20.35 10.40 -28.35
C GLN A 563 -19.43 11.60 -28.04
N ILE A 564 -18.28 11.34 -27.42
CA ILE A 564 -17.18 12.29 -27.36
C ILE A 564 -16.08 11.75 -28.27
N GLY A 565 -15.78 12.52 -29.31
CA GLY A 565 -14.81 12.19 -30.35
C GLY A 565 -13.37 12.22 -29.82
N ALA A 566 -12.64 11.13 -30.07
CA ALA A 566 -11.21 11.05 -29.89
C ALA A 566 -10.49 11.75 -31.06
N ASN A 567 -9.80 12.85 -30.77
CA ASN A 567 -8.82 13.46 -31.67
C ASN A 567 -7.48 12.74 -31.49
N ALA A 568 -7.18 11.81 -32.38
CA ALA A 568 -5.86 11.19 -32.51
C ALA A 568 -4.97 12.05 -33.42
N ASN A 569 -3.93 12.67 -32.86
CA ASN A 569 -2.87 13.29 -33.65
C ASN A 569 -1.96 12.19 -34.23
N LYS A 570 -1.93 12.11 -35.56
CA LYS A 570 -1.02 11.29 -36.36
C LYS A 570 0.39 11.90 -36.31
N PHE A 571 1.36 11.21 -35.73
CA PHE A 571 2.77 11.37 -36.09
C PHE A 571 3.15 10.28 -37.09
N ASN A 572 3.64 10.71 -38.23
CA ASN A 572 4.00 9.90 -39.38
C ASN A 572 5.53 9.92 -39.48
N ILE A 573 6.19 8.79 -39.24
CA ILE A 573 7.65 8.65 -39.43
C ILE A 573 7.88 7.44 -40.33
N ASN A 574 8.54 7.68 -41.47
CA ASN A 574 8.95 6.68 -42.44
C ASN A 574 10.07 5.77 -41.88
N PRO A 575 10.15 4.50 -42.29
CA PRO A 575 11.19 3.58 -41.85
C PRO A 575 12.45 3.68 -42.74
N PHE A 576 13.63 3.65 -42.12
CA PHE A 576 14.88 3.28 -42.77
C PHE A 576 15.23 1.82 -42.39
N PRO A 577 15.83 1.04 -43.31
CA PRO A 577 16.08 -0.39 -43.10
C PRO A 577 17.34 -0.63 -42.25
N SER A 578 17.23 -1.52 -41.26
CA SER A 578 18.34 -2.02 -40.46
C SER A 578 19.06 -3.18 -41.16
N GLN A 579 20.38 -3.09 -41.25
CA GLN A 579 21.25 -4.23 -41.57
C GLN A 579 21.59 -4.98 -40.27
N GLN A 580 21.24 -6.26 -40.22
CA GLN A 580 21.61 -7.19 -39.15
C GLN A 580 23.10 -7.57 -39.25
N GLN A 581 23.87 -7.32 -38.19
CA GLN A 581 25.11 -8.05 -37.92
C GLN A 581 24.97 -8.77 -36.57
N ARG A 582 25.13 -10.09 -36.61
CA ARG A 582 25.21 -10.97 -35.43
C ARG A 582 26.60 -10.81 -34.81
N ASN A 583 26.67 -10.33 -33.57
CA ASN A 583 27.85 -10.51 -32.72
C ASN A 583 27.46 -11.43 -31.55
N ILE A 584 28.18 -12.53 -31.44
CA ILE A 584 28.09 -13.52 -30.37
C ILE A 584 29.09 -13.06 -29.30
N CYS A 585 28.61 -12.65 -28.13
CA CYS A 585 29.46 -12.48 -26.95
C CYS A 585 29.50 -13.80 -26.15
N PRO A 586 30.65 -14.19 -25.59
CA PRO A 586 30.76 -15.37 -24.74
C PRO A 586 30.17 -15.09 -23.34
N PRO A 587 29.65 -16.11 -22.64
CA PRO A 587 29.07 -15.94 -21.31
C PRO A 587 30.15 -15.61 -20.27
N ILE A 588 29.84 -14.63 -19.42
CA ILE A 588 30.60 -14.33 -18.21
C ILE A 588 30.28 -15.43 -17.19
N SER A 589 31.31 -16.06 -16.64
CA SER A 589 31.17 -17.16 -15.67
C SER A 589 30.57 -16.66 -14.36
N THR A 590 29.32 -17.09 -14.09
CA THR A 590 28.54 -16.83 -12.88
C THR A 590 29.14 -17.46 -11.62
N ALA A 591 30.05 -18.43 -11.76
CA ALA A 591 30.74 -19.07 -10.63
C ALA A 591 31.59 -18.10 -9.79
N LEU A 592 32.14 -17.04 -10.43
CA LEU A 592 32.99 -16.06 -9.73
C LEU A 592 32.20 -15.16 -8.76
N LEU A 593 30.92 -14.90 -9.08
CA LEU A 593 30.05 -14.04 -8.28
C LEU A 593 29.57 -14.77 -7.01
N PHE A 594 29.35 -16.09 -7.11
CA PHE A 594 28.94 -16.94 -5.98
C PHE A 594 30.07 -17.13 -4.96
N GLU A 595 31.33 -17.33 -5.39
CA GLU A 595 32.48 -17.39 -4.47
C GLU A 595 32.73 -16.06 -3.76
N GLN A 596 32.54 -14.92 -4.44
CA GLN A 596 32.65 -13.61 -3.80
C GLN A 596 31.57 -13.37 -2.73
N GLN A 597 30.34 -13.82 -2.97
CA GLN A 597 29.26 -13.72 -1.99
C GLN A 597 29.49 -14.64 -0.77
N LEU A 598 30.01 -15.86 -0.98
CA LEU A 598 30.33 -16.79 0.11
C LEU A 598 31.49 -16.26 0.99
N GLN A 599 32.51 -15.64 0.38
CA GLN A 599 33.59 -14.97 1.11
C GLN A 599 33.10 -13.77 1.92
N GLN A 600 32.17 -12.97 1.38
CA GLN A 600 31.59 -11.83 2.13
C GLN A 600 30.76 -12.29 3.34
N GLN A 601 30.01 -13.39 3.22
CA GLN A 601 29.28 -13.96 4.36
C GLN A 601 30.22 -14.52 5.44
N GLN A 602 31.33 -15.16 5.07
CA GLN A 602 32.33 -15.64 6.04
C GLN A 602 33.05 -14.48 6.76
N ILE A 603 33.31 -13.37 6.07
CA ILE A 603 33.89 -12.16 6.69
C ILE A 603 32.92 -11.53 7.70
N GLN A 604 31.62 -11.52 7.39
CA GLN A 604 30.60 -11.01 8.32
C GLN A 604 30.43 -11.90 9.57
N GLN A 605 30.46 -13.23 9.41
CA GLN A 605 30.38 -14.15 10.56
C GLN A 605 31.60 -14.08 11.48
N ASN A 606 32.80 -13.89 10.93
CA ASN A 606 34.02 -13.75 11.73
C ASN A 606 34.10 -12.41 12.50
N ASN A 607 33.42 -11.37 12.04
CA ASN A 607 33.36 -10.08 12.74
C ASN A 607 32.38 -10.07 13.93
N LEU A 608 31.48 -11.06 14.04
CA LEU A 608 30.53 -11.19 15.16
C LEU A 608 31.09 -11.94 16.38
N GLN A 609 32.30 -12.50 16.31
CA GLN A 609 32.92 -13.27 17.39
C GLN A 609 33.99 -12.52 18.21
N GLN A 610 34.10 -11.20 18.08
CA GLN A 610 34.98 -10.44 18.98
C GLN A 610 34.30 -10.16 20.34
N PRO A 611 34.95 -10.48 21.48
CA PRO A 611 34.39 -10.20 22.79
C PRO A 611 34.37 -8.70 23.06
N SER A 612 33.20 -8.18 23.45
CA SER A 612 32.98 -6.78 23.81
C SER A 612 33.93 -6.35 24.93
N ASN A 613 34.87 -5.45 24.62
CA ASN A 613 35.68 -4.78 25.61
C ASN A 613 34.78 -3.93 26.53
N LYS A 614 34.98 -4.11 27.84
CA LYS A 614 34.28 -3.40 28.93
C LYS A 614 34.42 -1.89 28.78
N CYS A 615 33.29 -1.19 28.65
CA CYS A 615 33.20 0.23 28.94
C CYS A 615 33.04 0.45 30.46
N PRO A 616 33.63 1.51 31.03
CA PRO A 616 33.67 1.74 32.47
C PRO A 616 32.30 2.17 33.00
N GLN A 617 31.87 1.51 34.08
CA GLN A 617 30.73 1.96 34.88
C GLN A 617 31.10 3.29 35.55
N TYR A 618 30.46 4.38 35.12
CA TYR A 618 30.27 5.54 35.97
C TYR A 618 29.20 5.21 37.01
N GLN A 619 29.64 4.83 38.21
CA GLN A 619 28.79 4.86 39.40
C GLN A 619 28.58 6.32 39.79
N ALA A 620 27.39 6.85 39.51
CA ALA A 620 26.89 8.01 40.23
C ALA A 620 26.44 7.52 41.61
N ASN A 621 27.28 7.72 42.62
CA ASN A 621 26.89 7.65 44.01
C ASN A 621 25.90 8.80 44.26
N LEU A 622 24.61 8.45 44.39
CA LEU A 622 23.62 9.28 45.05
C LEU A 622 23.74 8.98 46.55
N GLU A 623 24.58 9.77 47.19
CA GLU A 623 24.68 9.85 48.65
C GLU A 623 23.41 10.56 49.14
N ILE A 624 22.53 9.78 49.77
CA ILE A 624 21.51 10.27 50.68
C ILE A 624 22.21 10.38 52.02
N ASP A 625 22.66 11.58 52.36
CA ASP A 625 22.94 11.92 53.74
C ASP A 625 21.69 12.53 54.36
N ASP A 626 21.15 11.80 55.32
CA ASP A 626 20.42 12.41 56.41
C ASP A 626 21.32 13.45 57.08
N LEU A 627 20.72 14.60 57.35
CA LEU A 627 21.11 15.52 58.40
C LEU A 627 21.72 14.82 59.65
N PRO A 628 22.50 15.57 60.45
CA PRO A 628 22.55 17.01 60.40
C PRO A 628 23.97 17.56 60.33
N GLN A 629 24.83 16.97 59.51
CA GLN A 629 26.20 17.43 59.33
C GLN A 629 26.88 16.67 58.20
#